data_AF-Q1YPQ1-F1
#
_entry.id   AF-Q1YPQ1-F1
#
_cell.length_a   1.000
_cell.length_b   1.000
_cell.length_c   1.000
_cell.angle_alpha   90.00
_cell.angle_beta   90.00
_cell.angle_gamma   90.00
#
_symmetry.space_group_name_H-M   'P 1'
#
loop_
_entity.id
_entity.type
_entity.pdbx_description
1 polymer ?
#
loop_
_entity_poly.entity_id
_entity_poly.type
_entity_poly.pdbx_seq_one_letter_code
_entity_poly.pdbx_strand_id
1 'polypeptide(L)'
;MLKGYLAIITALFVALTLYIERGAIIVKVLPSALDNIMAAQPFAKLPDGLHISLCGAGGPMPSTNRSGSCVAVIAGEQLFIVDAGTNGARNLGRMGINQGKIEALFLTHF
;
A
#
# COMPACT_ATOMS: atom_id res chain seq x y z
N MET A 1 2.25 -38.64 -28.71
CA MET A 1 3.55 -38.18 -28.18
C MET A 1 4.01 -36.85 -28.78
N LEU A 2 4.15 -36.72 -30.10
CA LEU A 2 4.65 -35.50 -30.78
C LEU A 2 3.86 -34.21 -30.45
N LYS A 3 2.53 -34.27 -30.36
CA LYS A 3 1.67 -33.12 -30.01
C LYS A 3 1.93 -32.57 -28.59
N GLY A 4 2.29 -33.44 -27.64
CA GLY A 4 2.61 -33.04 -26.27
C GLY A 4 3.95 -32.29 -26.20
N TYR A 5 4.96 -32.76 -26.93
CA TYR A 5 6.23 -32.04 -27.04
C TYR A 5 6.08 -30.67 -27.69
N LEU A 6 5.25 -30.57 -28.74
CA LEU A 6 5.02 -29.29 -29.41
C LEU A 6 4.39 -28.26 -28.46
N ALA A 7 3.43 -28.68 -27.62
CA ALA A 7 2.79 -27.84 -26.62
C ALA A 7 3.75 -27.39 -25.50
N ILE A 8 4.66 -28.27 -25.07
CA ILE A 8 5.67 -27.93 -24.06
C ILE A 8 6.67 -26.92 -24.63
N ILE A 9 7.10 -27.10 -25.87
CA ILE A 9 8.06 -26.20 -26.54
C ILE A 9 7.45 -24.80 -26.69
N THR A 10 6.18 -24.69 -27.11
CA THR A 10 5.51 -23.39 -27.19
C THR A 10 5.36 -22.74 -25.82
N ALA A 11 4.97 -23.49 -24.79
CA ALA A 11 4.86 -22.95 -23.43
C ALA A 11 6.21 -22.43 -22.90
N LEU A 12 7.30 -23.16 -23.12
CA LEU A 12 8.64 -22.74 -22.74
C LEU A 12 9.09 -21.50 -23.51
N PHE A 13 8.79 -21.43 -24.80
CA PHE A 13 9.12 -20.27 -25.63
C PHE A 13 8.37 -19.02 -25.15
N VAL A 14 7.07 -19.15 -24.86
CA VAL A 14 6.26 -18.06 -24.29
C VAL A 14 6.81 -17.63 -22.93
N ALA A 15 7.10 -18.58 -22.02
CA ALA A 15 7.67 -18.25 -20.71
C ALA A 15 9.02 -17.52 -20.83
N LEU A 16 9.88 -17.95 -21.76
CA LEU A 16 11.17 -17.30 -22.02
C LEU A 16 10.97 -15.86 -22.54
N THR A 17 10.08 -15.66 -23.50
CA THR A 17 9.79 -14.31 -24.03
C THR A 17 9.22 -13.38 -22.95
N LEU A 18 8.26 -13.87 -22.13
CA LEU A 18 7.73 -13.11 -21.00
C LEU A 18 8.81 -12.76 -19.97
N TYR A 19 9.75 -13.69 -19.73
CA TYR A 19 10.85 -13.46 -18.81
C TYR A 19 11.83 -12.41 -19.34
N ILE A 20 12.19 -12.46 -20.63
CA ILE A 20 13.08 -11.48 -21.27
C ILE A 20 12.43 -10.09 -21.25
N GLU A 21 11.15 -10.00 -21.62
CA GLU A 21 10.40 -8.73 -21.73
C GLU A 21 9.72 -8.29 -20.43
N ARG A 22 10.02 -8.93 -19.30
CA ARG A 22 9.38 -8.64 -18.01
C ARG A 22 9.42 -7.17 -17.62
N GLY A 23 10.51 -6.46 -17.96
CA GLY A 23 10.67 -5.04 -17.67
C GLY A 23 9.64 -4.19 -18.42
N ALA A 24 9.51 -4.38 -19.73
CA ALA A 24 8.55 -3.67 -20.57
C ALA A 24 7.10 -3.97 -20.15
N ILE A 25 6.82 -5.23 -19.80
CA ILE A 25 5.51 -5.65 -19.30
C ILE A 25 5.20 -4.94 -17.97
N ILE A 26 6.13 -4.94 -17.01
CA ILE A 26 5.93 -4.28 -15.71
C ILE A 26 5.69 -2.78 -15.89
N VAL A 27 6.48 -2.09 -16.70
CA VAL A 27 6.30 -0.64 -16.92
C VAL A 27 4.94 -0.31 -17.54
N LYS A 28 4.39 -1.21 -18.37
CA LYS A 28 3.08 -1.03 -18.99
C LYS A 28 1.91 -1.33 -18.04
N VAL A 29 2.05 -2.32 -17.16
CA VAL A 29 0.98 -2.78 -16.26
C VAL A 29 0.97 -2.03 -14.92
N LEU A 30 2.15 -1.67 -14.41
CA LEU A 30 2.31 -1.08 -13.09
C LEU A 30 1.50 0.20 -12.88
N PRO A 31 1.44 1.18 -13.81
CA PRO A 31 0.67 2.40 -13.61
C PRO A 31 -0.82 2.12 -13.33
N SER A 32 -1.46 1.30 -14.17
CA SER A 32 -2.87 0.93 -13.97
C SER A 32 -3.09 0.12 -12.71
N ALA A 33 -2.14 -0.73 -12.31
CA ALA A 33 -2.21 -1.43 -11.03
C ALA A 33 -2.12 -0.46 -9.84
N LEU A 34 -1.21 0.51 -9.91
CA LEU A 34 -1.05 1.55 -8.88
C LEU A 34 -2.29 2.44 -8.79
N ASP A 35 -2.87 2.86 -9.91
CA ASP A 35 -4.09 3.67 -9.94
C ASP A 35 -5.24 2.94 -9.22
N ASN A 36 -5.41 1.65 -9.46
CA ASN A 36 -6.42 0.84 -8.78
C ASN A 36 -6.16 0.69 -7.27
N ILE A 37 -4.89 0.53 -6.86
CA ILE A 37 -4.50 0.46 -5.45
C ILE A 37 -4.73 1.81 -4.75
N MET A 38 -4.40 2.91 -5.41
CA MET A 38 -4.56 4.27 -4.88
C MET A 38 -6.03 4.72 -4.87
N ALA A 39 -6.84 4.22 -5.80
CA ALA A 39 -8.28 4.47 -5.87
C ALA A 39 -9.06 3.69 -4.81
N ALA A 40 -8.49 2.62 -4.25
CA ALA A 40 -9.12 1.87 -3.17
C ALA A 40 -9.48 2.84 -2.01
N GLN A 41 -10.74 2.77 -1.57
CA GLN A 41 -11.26 3.54 -0.44
C GLN A 41 -11.50 2.58 0.73
N PRO A 42 -10.49 2.27 1.58
CA PRO A 42 -10.67 1.35 2.71
C PRO A 42 -11.80 1.80 3.64
N PHE A 43 -12.00 3.11 3.74
CA PHE A 43 -12.92 3.76 4.66
C PHE A 43 -14.36 3.82 4.17
N ALA A 44 -14.63 3.59 2.87
CA ALA A 44 -15.99 3.62 2.33
C ALA A 44 -16.92 2.55 2.94
N LYS A 45 -16.35 1.56 3.64
CA LYS A 45 -17.10 0.51 4.35
C LYS A 45 -17.32 0.81 5.83
N LEU A 46 -16.69 1.86 6.37
CA LEU A 46 -16.89 2.23 7.76
C LEU A 46 -18.28 2.87 7.93
N PRO A 47 -18.99 2.59 9.03
CA PRO A 47 -20.22 3.32 9.38
C PRO A 47 -19.95 4.81 9.49
N ASP A 48 -21.00 5.63 9.37
CA ASP A 48 -20.88 7.06 9.65
C ASP A 48 -20.35 7.30 11.07
N GLY A 49 -19.42 8.24 11.20
CA GLY A 49 -18.74 8.54 12.46
C GLY A 49 -17.26 8.88 12.33
N LEU A 50 -16.62 9.03 13.49
CA LEU A 50 -15.20 9.32 13.63
C LEU A 50 -14.44 8.03 13.94
N HIS A 51 -13.54 7.63 13.06
CA HIS A 51 -12.75 6.42 13.21
C HIS A 51 -11.30 6.77 13.47
N ILE A 52 -10.66 5.97 14.32
CA ILE A 52 -9.25 6.13 14.68
C ILE A 52 -8.51 4.88 14.30
N SER A 53 -7.34 5.06 13.71
CA SER A 53 -6.47 3.97 13.32
C SER A 53 -5.04 4.25 13.75
N LEU A 54 -4.45 3.32 14.49
CA LEU A 54 -3.10 3.47 15.03
C LEU A 54 -2.07 3.02 14.00
N CYS A 55 -1.36 3.97 13.39
CA CYS A 55 -0.22 3.69 12.52
C CYS A 55 1.10 3.55 13.31
N GLY A 56 1.11 3.90 14.59
CA GLY A 56 2.22 3.65 15.50
C GLY A 56 1.87 4.00 16.96
N ALA A 57 2.41 3.22 17.89
CA ALA A 57 2.09 3.28 19.32
C ALA A 57 3.31 3.02 20.22
N GLY A 58 4.49 3.35 19.71
CA GLY A 58 5.79 3.21 20.37
C GLY A 58 6.27 4.54 20.93
N GLY A 59 7.05 4.45 22.02
CA GLY A 59 7.75 5.58 22.61
C GLY A 59 9.14 5.80 21.99
N PRO A 60 10.01 6.62 22.63
CA PRO A 60 11.32 6.96 22.10
C PRO A 60 12.31 5.78 22.09
N MET A 61 12.05 4.75 22.91
CA MET A 61 12.93 3.59 22.98
C MET A 61 12.74 2.69 21.74
N PRO A 62 13.83 2.24 21.09
CA PRO A 62 13.75 1.34 19.95
C PRO A 62 12.94 0.08 20.26
N SER A 63 12.13 -0.34 19.30
CA SER A 63 11.29 -1.52 19.42
C SER A 63 11.15 -2.20 18.06
N THR A 64 11.17 -3.53 18.06
CA THR A 64 10.99 -4.33 16.84
C THR A 64 9.52 -4.47 16.43
N ASN A 65 8.59 -4.27 17.36
CA ASN A 65 7.15 -4.46 17.16
C ASN A 65 6.32 -3.19 17.39
N ARG A 66 6.93 -2.07 17.77
CA ARG A 66 6.23 -0.79 17.96
C ARG A 66 6.94 0.34 17.19
N SER A 67 6.20 0.93 16.27
CA SER A 67 6.59 2.13 15.50
C SER A 67 6.31 3.40 16.31
N GLY A 68 7.02 4.50 16.06
CA GLY A 68 6.81 5.76 16.79
C GLY A 68 5.37 6.29 16.70
N SER A 69 4.99 7.21 17.59
CA SER A 69 3.63 7.80 17.66
C SER A 69 3.09 8.19 16.28
N CYS A 70 1.93 7.65 15.92
CA CYS A 70 1.23 7.96 14.68
C CYS A 70 -0.23 7.53 14.81
N VAL A 71 -1.16 8.48 14.64
CA VAL A 71 -2.61 8.24 14.68
C VAL A 71 -3.24 8.79 13.42
N ALA A 72 -3.98 7.96 12.69
CA ALA A 72 -4.85 8.38 11.60
C ALA A 72 -6.27 8.58 12.13
N VAL A 73 -6.83 9.75 11.87
CA VAL A 73 -8.20 10.14 12.21
C VAL A 73 -9.00 10.24 10.91
N ILE A 74 -10.09 9.51 10.83
CA ILE A 74 -10.92 9.36 9.63
C ILE A 74 -12.32 9.90 9.96
N ALA A 75 -12.70 11.01 9.34
CA ALA A 75 -13.99 11.66 9.52
C ALA A 75 -14.74 11.66 8.17
N GLY A 76 -15.52 10.61 7.91
CA GLY A 76 -16.09 10.37 6.59
C GLY A 76 -15.00 10.16 5.53
N GLU A 77 -14.91 11.06 4.55
CA GLU A 77 -13.88 11.03 3.50
C GLU A 77 -12.59 11.79 3.87
N GLN A 78 -12.59 12.48 5.02
CA GLN A 78 -11.48 13.31 5.47
C GLN A 78 -10.48 12.48 6.26
N LEU A 79 -9.19 12.63 5.96
CA LEU A 79 -8.09 11.94 6.62
C LEU A 79 -7.14 12.96 7.25
N PHE A 80 -6.98 12.87 8.57
CA PHE A 80 -6.03 13.66 9.34
C PHE A 80 -5.01 12.75 10.01
N ILE A 81 -3.76 13.19 10.09
CA ILE A 81 -2.70 12.47 10.80
C ILE A 81 -2.25 13.28 12.01
N VAL A 82 -2.12 12.63 13.16
CA VAL A 82 -1.50 13.17 14.37
C VAL A 82 -0.20 12.40 14.62
N ASP A 83 0.90 13.14 14.66
CA ASP A 83 2.30 12.70 14.67
C ASP A 83 2.76 11.90 13.44
N ALA A 84 4.06 12.02 13.14
CA ALA A 84 4.73 11.33 12.05
C ALA A 84 5.93 10.51 12.57
N GLY A 85 5.70 9.72 13.61
CA GLY A 85 6.71 8.85 14.21
C GLY A 85 7.29 7.83 13.24
N THR A 86 8.41 7.22 13.63
CA THR A 86 9.13 6.25 12.80
C THR A 86 8.20 5.16 12.25
N ASN A 87 8.33 4.85 10.96
CA ASN A 87 7.48 3.91 10.22
C ASN A 87 5.99 4.26 10.07
N GLY A 88 5.50 5.41 10.56
CA GLY A 88 4.09 5.82 10.44
C GLY A 88 3.56 5.75 8.99
N ALA A 89 4.24 6.45 8.07
CA ALA A 89 3.91 6.42 6.63
C ALA A 89 3.95 5.00 6.03
N ARG A 90 4.90 4.16 6.44
CA ARG A 90 4.97 2.76 5.98
C ARG A 90 3.78 1.95 6.46
N ASN A 91 3.36 2.14 7.71
CA ASN A 91 2.23 1.43 8.29
C ASN A 91 0.91 1.89 7.67
N LEU A 92 0.73 3.19 7.43
CA LEU A 92 -0.42 3.72 6.68
C LEU A 92 -0.58 3.01 5.33
N GLY A 93 0.50 2.88 4.55
CA GLY A 93 0.49 2.15 3.29
C GLY A 93 0.12 0.67 3.44
N ARG A 94 0.64 -0.01 4.48
CA ARG A 94 0.28 -1.41 4.79
C ARG A 94 -1.18 -1.59 5.20
N MET A 95 -1.78 -0.55 5.76
CA MET A 95 -3.18 -0.51 6.15
C MET A 95 -4.10 -0.16 4.97
N GLY A 96 -3.54 0.04 3.77
CA GLY A 96 -4.28 0.45 2.58
C GLY A 96 -4.68 1.92 2.59
N ILE A 97 -4.17 2.72 3.53
CA ILE A 97 -4.51 4.14 3.66
C ILE A 97 -3.72 4.91 2.60
N ASN A 98 -4.45 5.55 1.68
CA ASN A 98 -3.86 6.42 0.67
C ASN A 98 -3.39 7.73 1.33
N GLN A 99 -2.07 7.87 1.50
CA GLN A 99 -1.45 9.06 2.09
C GLN A 99 -1.63 10.33 1.25
N GLY A 100 -1.91 10.20 -0.05
CA GLY A 100 -2.24 11.34 -0.90
C GLY A 100 -3.61 11.98 -0.58
N LYS A 101 -4.40 11.38 0.30
CA LYS A 101 -5.68 11.91 0.80
C LYS A 101 -5.56 12.61 2.16
N ILE A 102 -4.36 12.72 2.73
CA ILE A 102 -4.15 13.40 4.02
C ILE A 102 -4.45 14.89 3.84
N GLU A 103 -5.43 15.41 4.57
CA GLU A 103 -5.82 16.82 4.53
C GLU A 103 -4.92 17.70 5.38
N ALA A 104 -4.49 17.18 6.55
CA ALA A 104 -3.54 17.85 7.41
C ALA A 104 -2.74 16.86 8.26
N LEU A 105 -1.53 17.29 8.63
CA LEU A 105 -0.64 16.65 9.58
C LEU A 105 -0.46 17.56 10.80
N PHE A 106 -0.76 17.03 11.98
CA PHE A 106 -0.57 17.71 13.25
C PHE A 106 0.60 17.07 13.98
N LEU A 107 1.58 17.86 14.41
CA LEU A 107 2.68 17.38 15.24
C LEU A 107 2.44 17.82 16.67
N THR A 108 2.50 16.89 17.61
CA THR A 108 2.36 17.19 19.03
C THR A 108 3.57 17.93 19.59
N HIS A 109 4.76 17.62 19.07
CA HIS A 109 6.05 18.21 19.46
C HIS A 109 7.12 17.94 18.37
N PHE A 110 8.34 18.44 18.60
CA PHE A 110 9.53 18.21 17.77
C PHE A 110 10.75 17.90 18.63
#